data_AF-A0A369YHJ6-F1
#
_entry.id   AF-A0A369YHJ6-F1
#
_cell.length_a   1.000
_cell.length_b   1.000
_cell.length_c   1.000
_cell.angle_alpha   90.00
_cell.angle_beta   90.00
_cell.angle_gamma   90.00
#
_symmetry.space_group_name_H-M   'P 1'
#
loop_
_entity.id
_entity.type
_entity.pdbx_description
1 polymer ?
#
loop_
_entity_poly.entity_id
_entity_poly.type
_entity_poly.pdbx_seq_one_letter_code
_entity_poly.pdbx_strand_id
1 'polypeptide(L)'
;MQVVIFSLCFAIWCRWDLNRFCERINRQVFQDYQFLRGNIETFSHFKQHSRLKPKSMPWAKSIWWLFPLFAFIHENPIVAFLWMLLYFLALLDSYYYLTDSRYIAVIFVLSLLQPIPQIDTLIFTICFFTGLTLLLLLFRRTESFGMGDSLLFIAVSPLFSVTEMLQVILFACLFGLFFALTVFCKTQQKIDRLPFIPFISLAVVFVL
;
A
#
# COMPACT_ATOMS: atom_id res chain seq x y z
N MET A 1 -21.09 -11.91 -13.30
CA MET A 1 -20.19 -12.72 -14.17
C MET A 1 -19.03 -11.89 -14.74
N GLN A 2 -19.28 -10.70 -15.32
CA GLN A 2 -18.24 -9.84 -15.88
C GLN A 2 -17.18 -9.39 -14.86
N VAL A 3 -17.60 -9.00 -13.65
CA VAL A 3 -16.67 -8.59 -12.55
C VAL A 3 -15.77 -9.73 -12.10
N VAL A 4 -16.27 -10.97 -12.09
CA VAL A 4 -15.49 -12.17 -11.74
C VAL A 4 -14.43 -12.45 -12.80
N ILE A 5 -14.77 -12.36 -14.09
CA ILE A 5 -13.80 -12.51 -15.18
C ILE A 5 -12.72 -11.42 -15.08
N PHE A 6 -13.12 -10.18 -14.86
CA PHE A 6 -12.19 -9.07 -14.64
C PHE A 6 -11.26 -9.34 -13.44
N SER A 7 -11.79 -9.85 -12.32
CA SER A 7 -11.00 -10.18 -11.14
C SER A 7 -9.92 -11.24 -11.41
N LEU A 8 -10.21 -12.22 -12.28
CA LEU A 8 -9.25 -13.25 -12.69
C LEU A 8 -8.18 -12.68 -13.63
N CYS A 9 -8.57 -11.83 -14.59
CA CYS A 9 -7.63 -11.12 -15.44
C CYS A 9 -6.70 -10.23 -14.61
N PHE A 10 -7.24 -9.53 -13.62
CA PHE A 10 -6.46 -8.70 -12.72
C PHE A 10 -5.54 -9.54 -11.82
N ALA A 11 -6.01 -10.70 -11.32
CA ALA A 11 -5.18 -11.65 -10.59
C ALA A 11 -3.98 -12.14 -11.39
N ILE A 12 -4.18 -12.48 -12.68
CA ILE A 12 -3.10 -12.86 -13.60
C ILE A 12 -2.09 -11.72 -13.72
N TRP A 13 -2.59 -10.51 -13.95
CA TRP A 13 -1.74 -9.32 -14.10
C TRP A 13 -0.93 -9.05 -12.83
N CYS A 14 -1.56 -9.04 -11.65
CA CYS A 14 -0.88 -8.87 -10.36
C CYS A 14 0.21 -9.91 -10.14
N ARG A 15 -0.05 -11.18 -10.49
CA ARG A 15 0.95 -12.25 -10.33
C ARG A 15 2.16 -12.02 -11.23
N TRP A 16 1.91 -11.59 -12.46
CA TRP A 16 2.97 -11.25 -13.40
C TRP A 16 3.79 -10.03 -12.92
N ASP A 17 3.10 -9.02 -12.40
CA ASP A 17 3.70 -7.81 -11.86
C ASP A 17 4.60 -8.10 -10.67
N LEU A 18 4.13 -8.89 -9.69
CA LEU A 18 4.89 -9.27 -8.50
C LEU A 18 6.19 -10.01 -8.84
N ASN A 19 6.15 -10.90 -9.84
CA ASN A 19 7.33 -11.63 -10.28
C ASN A 19 8.36 -10.72 -10.96
N ARG A 20 7.91 -9.66 -11.65
CA ARG A 20 8.77 -8.71 -12.36
C ARG A 20 9.10 -7.47 -11.54
N PHE A 21 8.48 -7.30 -10.38
CA PHE A 21 8.54 -6.09 -9.55
C PHE A 21 9.98 -5.65 -9.26
N CYS A 22 10.80 -6.55 -8.70
CA CYS A 22 12.19 -6.23 -8.37
C CYS A 22 13.01 -5.85 -9.61
N GLU A 23 12.80 -6.54 -10.73
CA GLU A 23 13.54 -6.24 -11.95
C GLU A 23 13.13 -4.88 -12.52
N ARG A 24 11.83 -4.57 -12.53
CA ARG A 24 11.31 -3.28 -12.97
C ARG A 24 11.89 -2.14 -12.14
N ILE A 25 11.80 -2.21 -10.82
CA ILE A 25 12.29 -1.16 -9.93
C ILE A 25 13.80 -0.99 -10.07
N ASN A 26 14.57 -2.07 -10.09
CA ASN A 26 16.01 -1.99 -10.30
C ASN A 26 16.38 -1.37 -11.66
N ARG A 27 15.64 -1.68 -12.73
CA ARG A 27 15.85 -1.07 -14.06
C ARG A 27 15.54 0.42 -14.04
N GLN A 28 14.43 0.81 -13.42
CA GLN A 28 14.03 2.22 -13.31
C GLN A 28 15.08 3.03 -12.55
N VAL A 29 15.46 2.57 -11.35
CA VAL A 29 16.50 3.25 -10.55
C VAL A 29 17.83 3.30 -11.29
N PHE A 30 18.21 2.23 -12.01
CA PHE A 30 19.42 2.23 -12.83
C PHE A 30 19.38 3.29 -13.93
N GLN A 31 18.25 3.41 -14.65
CA GLN A 31 18.06 4.41 -15.70
C GLN A 31 18.12 5.83 -15.13
N ASP A 32 17.45 6.09 -14.01
CA ASP A 32 17.47 7.40 -13.33
C ASP A 32 18.89 7.75 -12.88
N TYR A 33 19.62 6.77 -12.32
CA TYR A 33 21.00 6.96 -11.90
C TYR A 33 21.93 7.21 -13.10
N GLN A 34 21.74 6.50 -14.21
CA GLN A 34 22.48 6.68 -15.46
C GLN A 34 22.25 8.03 -16.11
N PHE A 35 21.00 8.51 -16.10
CA PHE A 35 20.64 9.83 -16.58
C PHE A 35 21.33 10.93 -15.76
N LEU A 36 21.35 10.81 -14.43
CA LEU A 36 21.90 11.83 -13.54
C LEU A 36 23.43 11.85 -13.50
N ARG A 37 24.08 10.68 -13.50
CA ARG A 37 25.54 10.59 -13.27
C ARG A 37 26.36 10.47 -14.54
N GLY A 38 25.81 9.92 -15.62
CA GLY A 38 26.55 9.55 -16.84
C GLY A 38 27.60 8.46 -16.60
N ASN A 39 27.81 7.55 -17.57
CA ASN A 39 28.83 6.48 -17.54
C ASN A 39 28.88 5.65 -16.23
N ILE A 40 27.83 4.87 -15.98
CA ILE A 40 27.84 3.87 -14.91
C ILE A 40 28.05 2.49 -15.52
N GLU A 41 28.71 1.61 -14.75
CA GLU A 41 28.82 0.18 -15.02
C GLU A 41 27.49 -0.45 -15.44
N THR A 42 27.57 -1.55 -16.19
CA THR A 42 26.40 -2.24 -16.75
C THR A 42 25.32 -2.56 -15.71
N PHE A 43 24.07 -2.66 -16.14
CA PHE A 43 22.93 -3.03 -15.29
C PHE A 43 23.17 -4.31 -14.46
N SER A 44 23.96 -5.25 -15.00
CA SER A 44 24.33 -6.49 -14.29
C SER A 44 25.10 -6.23 -13.00
N HIS A 45 26.03 -5.28 -13.02
CA HIS A 45 26.83 -4.89 -11.86
C HIS A 45 25.96 -4.19 -10.81
N PHE A 46 25.10 -3.26 -11.25
CA PHE A 46 24.12 -2.60 -10.39
C PHE A 46 23.19 -3.61 -9.70
N LYS A 47 22.67 -4.60 -10.45
CA LYS A 47 21.75 -5.61 -9.94
C LYS A 47 22.39 -6.48 -8.85
N GLN A 48 23.69 -6.79 -8.94
CA GLN A 48 24.39 -7.56 -7.91
C GLN A 48 24.52 -6.78 -6.59
N HIS A 49 24.69 -5.46 -6.66
CA HIS A 49 24.83 -4.57 -5.52
C HIS A 49 23.49 -4.08 -4.95
N SER A 50 22.39 -4.26 -5.69
CA SER A 50 21.06 -3.88 -5.20
C SER A 50 20.61 -4.71 -4.00
N ARG A 51 20.09 -4.02 -2.98
CA ARG A 51 19.44 -4.65 -1.81
C ARG A 51 18.06 -5.24 -2.17
N LEU A 52 17.45 -4.81 -3.28
CA LEU A 52 16.16 -5.31 -3.73
C LEU A 52 16.33 -6.58 -4.56
N LYS A 53 16.15 -7.72 -3.91
CA LYS A 53 16.22 -9.07 -4.52
C LYS A 53 14.84 -9.73 -4.57
N PRO A 54 14.57 -10.57 -5.58
CA PRO A 54 13.32 -11.30 -5.67
C PRO A 54 13.14 -12.19 -4.44
N LYS A 55 11.97 -12.10 -3.80
CA LYS A 55 11.60 -12.92 -2.64
C LYS A 55 10.57 -13.97 -3.02
N SER A 56 10.62 -15.13 -2.37
CA SER A 56 9.55 -16.13 -2.47
C SER A 56 8.28 -15.59 -1.78
N MET A 57 7.19 -15.47 -2.54
CA MET A 57 5.90 -14.97 -2.03
C MET A 57 4.85 -16.08 -2.03
N PRO A 58 4.81 -16.94 -0.99
CA PRO A 58 3.79 -17.98 -0.89
C PRO A 58 2.39 -17.38 -0.79
N TRP A 59 2.24 -16.29 -0.01
CA TRP A 59 0.95 -15.63 0.18
C TRP A 59 0.40 -15.00 -1.09
N ALA A 60 1.22 -14.66 -2.09
CA ALA A 60 0.71 -14.14 -3.36
C ALA A 60 -0.07 -15.19 -4.20
N LYS A 61 -0.17 -16.45 -3.76
CA LYS A 61 -1.10 -17.43 -4.33
C LYS A 61 -2.56 -17.20 -3.89
N SER A 62 -2.79 -16.52 -2.75
CA SER A 62 -4.13 -16.22 -2.24
C SER A 62 -4.94 -15.34 -3.20
N ILE A 63 -4.27 -14.53 -4.03
CA ILE A 63 -4.89 -13.63 -5.02
C ILE A 63 -5.91 -14.37 -5.88
N TRP A 64 -5.61 -15.62 -6.27
CA TRP A 64 -6.49 -16.45 -7.09
C TRP A 64 -7.84 -16.76 -6.47
N TRP A 65 -7.91 -16.77 -5.14
CA TRP A 65 -9.13 -17.06 -4.39
C TRP A 65 -9.79 -15.79 -3.85
N LEU A 66 -8.98 -14.85 -3.34
CA LEU A 66 -9.47 -13.62 -2.73
C LEU A 66 -10.08 -12.66 -3.75
N PHE A 67 -9.51 -12.52 -4.95
CA PHE A 67 -10.03 -11.55 -5.93
C PHE A 67 -11.42 -11.94 -6.46
N PRO A 68 -11.66 -13.20 -6.87
CA PRO A 68 -13.01 -13.65 -7.21
C PRO A 68 -13.99 -13.51 -6.04
N LEU A 69 -13.53 -13.74 -4.81
CA LEU A 69 -14.35 -13.61 -3.61
C LEU A 69 -14.74 -12.14 -3.35
N PHE A 70 -13.82 -11.18 -3.49
CA PHE A 70 -14.15 -9.75 -3.39
C PHE A 70 -15.13 -9.31 -4.48
N ALA A 71 -14.95 -9.79 -5.70
CA ALA A 71 -15.87 -9.56 -6.82
C ALA A 71 -17.26 -10.20 -6.62
N PHE A 72 -17.36 -11.21 -5.76
CA PHE A 72 -18.62 -11.89 -5.45
C PHE A 72 -19.36 -11.23 -4.28
N ILE A 73 -18.63 -10.77 -3.27
CA ILE A 73 -19.22 -10.13 -2.07
C ILE A 73 -19.78 -8.74 -2.37
N HIS A 74 -19.10 -7.96 -3.21
CA HIS A 74 -19.51 -6.59 -3.48
C HIS A 74 -20.28 -6.46 -4.79
N GLU A 75 -21.48 -5.89 -4.71
CA GLU A 75 -22.26 -5.52 -5.89
C GLU A 75 -21.62 -4.36 -6.67
N ASN A 76 -20.95 -3.44 -5.96
CA ASN A 76 -20.27 -2.30 -6.58
C ASN A 76 -18.88 -2.72 -7.09
N PRO A 77 -18.64 -2.69 -8.42
CA PRO A 77 -17.36 -3.11 -9.00
C PRO A 77 -16.19 -2.19 -8.61
N ILE A 78 -16.46 -0.91 -8.29
CA ILE A 78 -15.43 0.04 -7.85
C ILE A 78 -14.90 -0.37 -6.48
N VAL A 79 -15.80 -0.72 -5.55
CA VAL A 79 -15.43 -1.16 -4.20
C VAL A 79 -14.66 -2.49 -4.26
N ALA A 80 -15.14 -3.44 -5.06
CA ALA A 80 -14.44 -4.70 -5.28
C ALA A 80 -13.01 -4.48 -5.80
N PHE A 81 -12.84 -3.60 -6.80
CA PHE A 81 -11.53 -3.30 -7.36
C PHE A 81 -10.62 -2.57 -6.38
N LEU A 82 -11.19 -1.68 -5.55
CA LEU A 82 -10.46 -1.00 -4.48
C LEU A 82 -9.90 -1.99 -3.45
N TRP A 83 -10.70 -2.97 -3.02
CA TRP A 83 -10.24 -4.04 -2.12
C TRP A 83 -9.12 -4.89 -2.75
N MET A 84 -9.22 -5.20 -4.04
CA MET A 84 -8.15 -5.91 -4.76
C MET A 84 -6.85 -5.11 -4.81
N LEU A 85 -6.92 -3.79 -5.06
CA LEU A 85 -5.76 -2.90 -5.07
C LEU A 85 -5.13 -2.79 -3.69
N LEU A 86 -5.93 -2.55 -2.65
CA LEU A 86 -5.44 -2.51 -1.27
C LEU A 86 -4.73 -3.79 -0.87
N TYR A 87 -5.33 -4.94 -1.20
CA TYR A 87 -4.69 -6.24 -0.96
C TYR A 87 -3.36 -6.39 -1.70
N PHE A 88 -3.30 -5.92 -2.95
CA PHE A 88 -2.08 -5.94 -3.73
C PHE A 88 -0.97 -5.05 -3.15
N LEU A 89 -1.28 -3.81 -2.74
CA LEU A 89 -0.30 -2.97 -2.06
C LEU A 89 0.13 -3.57 -0.71
N ALA A 90 -0.79 -4.16 0.05
CA ALA A 90 -0.47 -4.82 1.31
C ALA A 90 0.54 -5.96 1.13
N LEU A 91 0.40 -6.75 0.06
CA LEU A 91 1.39 -7.77 -0.29
C LEU A 91 2.75 -7.13 -0.62
N LEU A 92 2.78 -6.10 -1.48
CA LEU A 92 4.02 -5.42 -1.85
C LEU A 92 4.76 -4.87 -0.63
N ASP A 93 4.03 -4.19 0.25
CA ASP A 93 4.59 -3.62 1.48
C ASP A 93 5.10 -4.71 2.42
N SER A 94 4.35 -5.79 2.60
CA SER A 94 4.75 -6.92 3.46
C SER A 94 6.06 -7.59 3.02
N TYR A 95 6.29 -7.72 1.71
CA TYR A 95 7.49 -8.38 1.20
C TYR A 95 8.66 -7.42 0.99
N TYR A 96 8.38 -6.18 0.57
CA TYR A 96 9.42 -5.27 0.09
C TYR A 96 9.51 -3.94 0.84
N TYR A 97 8.59 -3.63 1.77
CA TYR A 97 8.51 -2.33 2.45
C TYR A 97 8.48 -1.15 1.47
N LEU A 98 7.85 -1.37 0.31
CA LEU A 98 7.80 -0.43 -0.79
C LEU A 98 6.35 -0.16 -1.14
N THR A 99 6.02 1.12 -1.15
CA THR A 99 4.74 1.62 -1.63
C THR A 99 4.91 2.17 -3.05
N ASP A 100 4.15 1.64 -4.00
CA ASP A 100 4.16 2.12 -5.38
C ASP A 100 3.04 3.16 -5.57
N SER A 101 3.46 4.41 -5.75
CA SER A 101 2.58 5.59 -5.80
C SER A 101 1.57 5.54 -6.95
N ARG A 102 1.83 4.76 -8.00
CA ARG A 102 0.90 4.59 -9.13
C ARG A 102 -0.40 3.95 -8.68
N TYR A 103 -0.33 2.94 -7.82
CA TYR A 103 -1.53 2.29 -7.31
C TYR A 103 -2.24 3.14 -6.26
N ILE A 104 -1.50 3.93 -5.46
CA ILE A 104 -2.12 4.94 -4.59
C ILE A 104 -2.92 5.94 -5.43
N ALA A 105 -2.36 6.44 -6.53
CA ALA A 105 -3.06 7.38 -7.42
C ALA A 105 -4.33 6.77 -8.02
N VAL A 106 -4.28 5.49 -8.43
CA VAL A 106 -5.48 4.78 -8.90
C VAL A 106 -6.52 4.65 -7.78
N ILE A 107 -6.12 4.29 -6.56
CA ILE A 107 -7.03 4.24 -5.39
C ILE A 107 -7.67 5.61 -5.15
N PHE A 108 -6.89 6.69 -5.22
CA PHE A 108 -7.40 8.05 -5.05
C PHE A 108 -8.45 8.40 -6.10
N VAL A 109 -8.19 8.11 -7.38
CA VAL A 109 -9.16 8.33 -8.46
C VAL A 109 -10.42 7.49 -8.23
N LEU A 110 -10.29 6.22 -7.84
CA LEU A 110 -11.44 5.35 -7.55
C LEU A 110 -12.25 5.86 -6.34
N SER A 111 -11.59 6.43 -5.34
CA SER A 111 -12.29 7.00 -4.18
C SER A 111 -13.12 8.22 -4.55
N LEU A 112 -12.63 9.05 -5.47
CA LEU A 112 -13.34 10.23 -5.97
C LEU A 112 -14.48 9.89 -6.93
N LEU A 113 -14.44 8.72 -7.58
CA LEU A 113 -15.48 8.25 -8.48
C LEU A 113 -16.73 7.71 -7.76
N GLN A 114 -16.73 7.66 -6.42
CA GLN A 114 -17.93 7.31 -5.66
C GLN A 114 -19.04 8.36 -5.86
N PRO A 115 -20.32 7.98 -5.73
CA PRO A 115 -21.45 8.87 -6.03
C PRO A 115 -21.44 10.18 -5.22
N ILE A 116 -20.96 10.13 -3.97
CA ILE A 116 -20.87 11.28 -3.07
C ILE A 116 -19.51 11.25 -2.38
N PRO A 117 -18.46 11.83 -2.99
CA PRO A 117 -17.14 11.86 -2.39
C PRO A 117 -17.11 12.84 -1.21
N GLN A 118 -16.53 12.41 -0.08
CA GLN A 118 -16.43 13.21 1.14
C GLN A 118 -15.23 14.16 1.07
N ILE A 119 -15.40 15.28 0.36
CA ILE A 119 -14.33 16.29 0.14
C ILE A 119 -13.87 16.93 1.46
N ASP A 120 -14.79 17.13 2.41
CA ASP A 120 -14.44 17.67 3.73
C ASP A 120 -13.47 16.73 4.46
N THR A 121 -13.69 15.42 4.37
CA THR A 121 -12.78 14.40 4.92
C THR A 121 -11.42 14.41 4.21
N LEU A 122 -11.40 14.65 2.90
CA LEU A 122 -10.15 14.81 2.15
C LEU A 122 -9.34 16.02 2.64
N ILE A 123 -9.98 17.18 2.79
CA ILE A 123 -9.31 18.38 3.30
C ILE A 123 -8.83 18.13 4.74
N PHE A 124 -9.68 17.55 5.58
CA PHE A 124 -9.33 17.21 6.95
C PHE A 124 -8.09 16.31 7.02
N THR A 125 -8.03 15.23 6.23
CA THR A 125 -6.91 14.29 6.25
C THR A 125 -5.61 14.89 5.72
N ILE A 126 -5.67 15.70 4.67
CA ILE A 126 -4.50 16.45 4.18
C ILE A 126 -3.97 17.38 5.28
N CYS A 127 -4.85 18.16 5.92
CA CYS A 127 -4.48 19.05 7.02
C CYS A 127 -3.91 18.27 8.22
N PHE A 128 -4.53 17.15 8.58
CA PHE A 128 -4.10 16.29 9.68
C PHE A 128 -2.68 15.75 9.46
N PHE A 129 -2.40 15.13 8.30
CA PHE A 129 -1.07 14.57 8.04
C PHE A 129 -0.01 15.65 7.79
N THR A 130 -0.37 16.78 7.19
CA THR A 130 0.54 17.93 7.06
C THR A 130 0.90 18.48 8.43
N GLY A 131 -0.08 18.70 9.31
CA GLY A 131 0.12 19.14 10.68
C GLY A 131 0.96 18.16 11.49
N LEU A 132 0.68 16.87 11.37
CA LEU A 132 1.46 15.80 12.02
C LEU A 132 2.93 15.81 11.54
N THR A 133 3.16 15.97 10.24
CA THR A 133 4.51 16.04 9.67
C THR A 133 5.27 17.26 10.19
N LEU A 134 4.63 18.43 10.22
CA LEU A 134 5.21 19.66 10.80
C LEU A 134 5.54 19.50 12.27
N LEU A 135 4.65 18.85 13.04
CA LEU A 135 4.88 18.54 14.45
C LEU A 135 6.09 17.61 14.61
N LEU A 136 6.17 16.53 13.84
CA LEU A 136 7.30 15.59 13.89
C LEU A 136 8.64 16.28 13.53
N LEU A 137 8.63 17.19 12.55
CA LEU A 137 9.78 18.02 12.20
C LEU A 137 10.20 18.92 13.37
N LEU A 138 9.24 19.56 14.05
CA LEU A 138 9.50 20.40 15.22
C LEU A 138 10.18 19.61 16.35
N PHE A 139 9.72 18.38 16.59
CA PHE A 139 10.30 17.48 17.60
C PHE A 139 11.57 16.73 17.14
N ARG A 140 12.13 17.09 15.97
CA ARG A 140 13.32 16.45 15.36
C ARG A 140 13.21 14.93 15.25
N ARG A 141 12.00 14.40 15.10
CA ARG A 141 11.76 12.98 14.84
C ARG A 141 11.53 12.79 13.36
N THR A 142 12.62 12.74 12.60
CA THR A 142 12.58 12.66 11.13
C THR A 142 12.35 11.26 10.57
N GLU A 143 12.41 10.21 11.40
CA GLU A 143 12.43 8.82 10.89
C GLU A 143 11.11 8.05 11.07
N SER A 144 10.07 8.70 11.59
CA SER A 144 8.82 8.05 12.01
C SER A 144 7.87 7.53 10.93
N PHE A 145 7.45 8.44 10.05
CA PHE A 145 6.15 8.32 9.41
C PHE A 145 6.30 8.12 7.90
N GLY A 146 5.83 6.97 7.42
CA GLY A 146 5.90 6.60 6.02
C GLY A 146 5.07 7.55 5.16
N MET A 147 5.72 8.34 4.31
CA MET A 147 5.01 9.23 3.37
C MET A 147 4.09 8.44 2.41
N GLY A 148 4.43 7.18 2.12
CA GLY A 148 3.55 6.27 1.38
C GLY A 148 2.25 5.96 2.14
N ASP A 149 2.34 5.73 3.45
CA ASP A 149 1.19 5.42 4.31
C ASP A 149 0.27 6.64 4.45
N SER A 150 0.85 7.84 4.63
CA SER A 150 0.08 9.08 4.67
C SER A 150 -0.67 9.34 3.38
N LEU A 151 -0.02 9.11 2.24
CA LEU A 151 -0.64 9.24 0.93
C LEU A 151 -1.76 8.22 0.72
N LEU A 152 -1.62 7.00 1.25
CA LEU A 152 -2.68 6.00 1.17
C LEU A 152 -3.91 6.40 2.00
N PHE A 153 -3.73 6.94 3.21
CA PHE A 153 -4.84 7.46 4.00
C PHE A 153 -5.57 8.62 3.28
N ILE A 154 -4.82 9.55 2.68
CA ILE A 154 -5.39 10.62 1.86
C ILE A 154 -6.11 10.04 0.64
N ALA A 155 -5.57 8.99 0.02
CA ALA A 155 -6.15 8.37 -1.15
C ALA A 155 -7.49 7.68 -0.87
N VAL A 156 -7.69 7.11 0.33
CA VAL A 156 -8.95 6.45 0.71
C VAL A 156 -9.93 7.38 1.42
N SER A 157 -9.50 8.55 1.88
CA SER A 157 -10.32 9.46 2.70
C SER A 157 -11.65 9.89 2.06
N PRO A 158 -11.78 10.06 0.73
CA PRO A 158 -13.06 10.45 0.13
C PRO A 158 -14.17 9.39 0.29
N LEU A 159 -13.83 8.15 0.66
CA LEU A 159 -14.79 7.07 0.91
C LEU A 159 -15.52 7.20 2.25
N PHE A 160 -14.99 8.01 3.17
CA PHE A 160 -15.37 7.99 4.58
C PHE A 160 -15.80 9.37 5.06
N SER A 161 -16.74 9.41 5.99
CA SER A 161 -16.96 10.59 6.84
C SER A 161 -15.72 10.85 7.72
N VAL A 162 -15.60 12.06 8.26
CA VAL A 162 -14.48 12.42 9.15
C VAL A 162 -14.38 11.45 10.35
N THR A 163 -15.52 11.05 10.91
CA THR A 163 -15.59 10.10 12.02
C THR A 163 -15.11 8.71 11.64
N GLU A 164 -15.53 8.19 10.49
CA GLU A 164 -15.09 6.89 9.98
C GLU A 164 -13.60 6.92 9.62
N MET A 165 -13.11 8.03 9.05
CA MET A 165 -11.70 8.15 8.73
C MET A 165 -10.81 8.15 9.99
N LEU A 166 -11.26 8.79 11.07
CA LEU A 166 -10.58 8.69 12.37
C LEU A 166 -10.61 7.26 12.91
N GLN A 167 -11.70 6.52 12.72
CA GLN A 167 -11.77 5.10 13.08
C GLN A 167 -10.80 4.26 12.23
N VAL A 168 -10.70 4.50 10.92
CA VAL A 168 -9.74 3.82 10.03
C VAL A 168 -8.31 4.04 10.52
N ILE A 169 -7.93 5.29 10.83
CA ILE A 169 -6.60 5.61 11.37
C ILE A 169 -6.37 4.90 12.70
N LEU A 170 -7.36 4.94 13.61
CA LEU A 170 -7.28 4.29 14.92
C LEU A 170 -7.11 2.76 14.78
N PHE A 171 -7.96 2.11 14.00
CA PHE A 171 -7.90 0.65 13.80
C PHE A 171 -6.60 0.23 13.12
N ALA A 172 -6.10 0.97 12.12
CA ALA A 172 -4.81 0.68 11.49
C ALA A 172 -3.68 0.71 12.53
N CYS A 173 -3.66 1.71 13.40
CA CYS A 173 -2.70 1.82 14.50
C CYS A 173 -2.84 0.66 15.51
N LEU A 174 -4.08 0.31 15.89
CA LEU A 174 -4.35 -0.79 16.82
C LEU A 174 -3.93 -2.14 16.26
N PHE A 175 -4.22 -2.43 14.98
CA PHE A 175 -3.79 -3.66 14.32
C PHE A 175 -2.26 -3.75 14.23
N GLY A 176 -1.59 -2.65 13.88
CA GLY A 176 -0.13 -2.59 13.86
C GLY A 176 0.48 -2.82 15.24
N LEU A 177 -0.07 -2.21 16.28
CA LEU A 177 0.37 -2.39 17.65
C LEU A 177 0.13 -3.82 18.14
N PHE A 178 -1.04 -4.39 17.88
CA PHE A 178 -1.36 -5.77 18.22
C PHE A 178 -0.43 -6.76 17.53
N PHE A 179 -0.12 -6.54 16.25
CA PHE A 179 0.85 -7.35 15.52
C PHE A 179 2.25 -7.24 16.12
N ALA A 180 2.71 -6.02 16.39
CA ALA A 180 4.03 -5.78 16.98
C ALA A 180 4.16 -6.44 18.36
N LEU A 181 3.13 -6.36 19.21
CA LEU A 181 3.08 -7.06 20.49
C LEU A 181 3.10 -8.58 20.31
N THR A 182 2.32 -9.13 19.37
CA THR A 182 2.28 -10.57 19.12
C THR A 182 3.65 -11.11 18.69
N VAL A 183 4.34 -10.37 17.81
CA VAL A 183 5.71 -10.73 17.40
C VAL A 183 6.67 -10.61 18.57
N PHE A 184 6.64 -9.50 19.31
CA PHE A 184 7.52 -9.30 20.47
C PHE A 184 7.34 -10.41 21.52
N CYS A 185 6.10 -10.79 21.85
CA CYS A 185 5.84 -11.88 22.79
C CYS A 185 6.40 -13.23 22.31
N LYS A 186 6.40 -13.49 20.99
CA LYS A 186 6.88 -14.75 20.41
C LYS A 186 8.40 -14.80 20.23
N THR A 187 9.00 -13.71 19.77
CA THR A 187 10.43 -13.68 19.39
C THR A 187 11.32 -12.99 20.41
N GLN A 188 10.73 -12.24 21.36
CA GLN A 188 11.42 -11.36 22.31
C GLN A 188 12.30 -10.29 21.61
N GLN A 189 12.05 -10.03 20.32
CA GLN A 189 12.77 -9.07 19.51
C GLN A 189 11.85 -7.92 19.11
N LYS A 190 12.41 -6.71 19.10
CA LYS A 190 11.71 -5.53 18.58
C LYS A 190 11.71 -5.56 17.05
N ILE A 191 10.61 -5.15 16.45
CA ILE A 191 10.51 -5.00 14.99
C ILE A 191 11.12 -3.65 14.61
N ASP A 192 12.14 -3.66 13.76
CA ASP A 192 12.78 -2.43 13.29
C ASP A 192 11.89 -1.64 12.30
N ARG A 193 11.16 -2.36 11.44
CA ARG A 193 10.24 -1.77 10.45
C ARG A 193 8.99 -2.61 10.29
N LEU A 194 7.85 -1.93 10.39
CA LEU A 194 6.54 -2.52 10.28
C LEU A 194 5.95 -2.16 8.90
N PRO A 195 5.52 -3.15 8.09
CA PRO A 195 4.77 -2.85 6.87
C PRO A 195 3.37 -2.39 7.29
N PHE A 196 3.05 -1.10 7.10
CA PHE A 196 1.85 -0.51 7.68
C PHE A 196 0.62 -0.60 6.77
N ILE A 197 0.82 -0.72 5.46
CA ILE A 197 -0.27 -0.81 4.47
C ILE A 197 -1.21 -2.00 4.69
N PRO A 198 -0.74 -3.20 5.11
CA PRO A 198 -1.63 -4.29 5.48
C PRO A 198 -2.64 -3.89 6.56
N PHE A 199 -2.24 -3.09 7.54
CA PHE A 199 -3.12 -2.64 8.62
C PHE A 199 -4.08 -1.55 8.16
N ILE A 200 -3.62 -0.63 7.30
CA ILE A 200 -4.52 0.35 6.65
C ILE A 200 -5.57 -0.39 5.83
N SER A 201 -5.14 -1.37 5.03
CA SER A 201 -6.04 -2.14 4.17
C SER A 201 -7.09 -2.90 4.99
N LEU A 202 -6.67 -3.51 6.11
CA LEU A 202 -7.58 -4.20 7.01
C LEU A 202 -8.56 -3.22 7.69
N ALA A 203 -8.08 -2.06 8.12
CA ALA A 203 -8.93 -1.03 8.72
C ALA A 203 -9.96 -0.48 7.74
N VAL A 204 -9.56 -0.21 6.49
CA VAL A 204 -10.49 0.21 5.42
C VAL A 204 -11.56 -0.86 5.20
N VAL A 205 -11.18 -2.13 5.10
CA VAL A 205 -12.12 -3.26 4.96
C VAL A 205 -13.04 -3.43 6.17
N PHE A 206 -12.57 -3.07 7.36
CA PHE A 206 -13.35 -3.22 8.59
C PHE A 206 -14.40 -2.11 8.76
N VAL A 207 -14.10 -0.90 8.28
CA VAL A 207 -15.00 0.27 8.39
C VAL A 207 -15.94 0.40 7.19
N LEU A 208 -15.54 -0.07 6.01
CA LEU A 208 -16.31 -0.04 4.77
C LEU A 208 -17.27 -1.23 4.65
#